data_AF-R7BFA7-F1
#
_entry.id   AF-R7BFA7-F1
#
_cell.length_a   1.000
_cell.length_b   1.000
_cell.length_c   1.000
_cell.angle_alpha   90.00
_cell.angle_beta   90.00
_cell.angle_gamma   90.00
#
_symmetry.space_group_name_H-M   'P 1'
#
loop_
_entity.id
_entity.type
_entity.pdbx_description
1 polymer ?
#
loop_
_entity_poly.entity_id
_entity_poly.type
_entity_poly.pdbx_seq_one_letter_code
_entity_poly.pdbx_strand_id
1 'polypeptide(L)'
;MNKFMRLLVFFDLPVVKDRDRKVAAKFRRFLLKDGYVMVQWSVYSRLCNGTDSIETHKQRLKQNLPHKGSVRCLVLTEKQYSSIDILLGTSTFHDMDESSDLINIF
;
A
#
# COMPACT_ATOMS: atom_id res chain seq x y z
N MET A 1 -18.82 11.96 -7.76
CA MET A 1 -18.54 11.16 -6.55
C MET A 1 -17.21 10.45 -6.76
N ASN A 2 -16.23 10.69 -5.89
CA ASN A 2 -14.91 10.10 -6.02
C ASN A 2 -15.01 8.58 -5.77
N LYS A 3 -14.80 7.74 -6.80
CA LYS A 3 -14.97 6.28 -6.75
C LYS A 3 -13.72 5.58 -6.20
N PHE A 4 -12.63 6.33 -6.00
CA PHE A 4 -11.37 5.78 -5.57
C PHE A 4 -11.35 5.42 -4.08
N MET A 5 -10.61 4.37 -3.78
CA MET A 5 -10.34 3.87 -2.45
C MET A 5 -8.86 3.56 -2.33
N ARG A 6 -8.32 3.59 -1.11
CA ARG A 6 -6.94 3.23 -0.84
C ARG A 6 -6.85 1.92 -0.08
N LEU A 7 -5.98 1.03 -0.54
CA LEU A 7 -5.57 -0.16 0.19
C LEU A 7 -4.23 0.12 0.87
N LEU A 8 -4.23 0.27 2.20
CA LEU A 8 -3.03 0.34 3.01
C LEU A 8 -2.60 -1.06 3.44
N VAL A 9 -1.30 -1.31 3.40
CA VAL A 9 -0.66 -2.55 3.82
C VAL A 9 0.42 -2.20 4.84
N PHE A 10 0.29 -2.81 6.01
CA PHE A 10 1.25 -2.72 7.11
C PHE A 10 1.93 -4.06 7.25
N PHE A 11 3.25 -4.08 7.42
CA PHE A 11 3.95 -5.32 7.69
C PHE A 11 5.06 -5.18 8.72
N ASP A 12 5.39 -6.29 9.34
CA ASP A 12 6.58 -6.47 10.16
C ASP A 12 7.15 -7.85 9.85
N LEU A 13 8.32 -7.89 9.19
CA LEU A 13 8.91 -9.11 8.66
C LEU A 13 10.28 -9.35 9.30
N PRO A 14 10.63 -10.59 9.65
CA PRO A 14 11.96 -10.89 10.18
C PRO A 14 13.04 -10.62 9.13
N VAL A 15 14.14 -9.99 9.54
CA VAL A 15 15.27 -9.63 8.65
C VAL A 15 16.65 -9.99 9.22
N VAL A 16 16.70 -10.71 10.35
CA VAL A 16 17.96 -11.09 11.00
C VAL A 16 18.75 -12.09 10.17
N LYS A 17 18.09 -13.12 9.62
CA LYS A 17 18.73 -14.16 8.80
C LYS A 17 18.70 -13.78 7.33
N ASP A 18 19.72 -14.17 6.59
CA ASP A 18 19.87 -13.92 5.15
C ASP A 18 18.65 -14.39 4.34
N ARG A 19 18.13 -15.58 4.67
CA ARG A 19 16.92 -16.13 4.04
C ARG A 19 15.69 -15.25 4.30
N ASP A 20 15.55 -14.72 5.52
CA ASP A 20 14.39 -13.93 5.92
C ASP A 20 14.46 -12.54 5.25
N ARG A 21 15.66 -11.96 5.10
CA ARG A 21 15.91 -10.75 4.27
C ARG A 21 15.50 -10.95 2.81
N LYS A 22 15.86 -12.08 2.21
CA LYS A 22 15.48 -12.39 0.81
C LYS A 22 13.96 -12.48 0.65
N VAL A 23 13.26 -13.07 1.62
CA VAL A 23 11.79 -13.16 1.65
C VAL A 23 11.15 -11.78 1.81
N ALA A 24 11.63 -10.95 2.75
CA ALA A 24 11.14 -9.58 2.94
C ALA A 24 11.35 -8.73 1.67
N ALA A 25 12.52 -8.82 1.05
CA ALA A 25 12.81 -8.15 -0.22
C ALA A 25 11.90 -8.63 -1.37
N LYS A 26 11.57 -9.93 -1.41
CA LYS A 26 10.61 -10.47 -2.38
C LYS A 26 9.22 -9.89 -2.19
N PHE A 27 8.73 -9.83 -0.95
CA PHE A 27 7.42 -9.25 -0.64
C PHE A 27 7.35 -7.77 -1.02
N ARG A 28 8.37 -6.98 -0.64
CA ARG A 28 8.48 -5.57 -1.04
C ARG A 28 8.49 -5.40 -2.57
N ARG A 29 9.25 -6.22 -3.31
CA ARG A 29 9.26 -6.17 -4.78
C ARG A 29 7.90 -6.50 -5.38
N PHE A 30 7.17 -7.45 -4.79
CA PHE A 30 5.79 -7.73 -5.20
C PHE A 30 4.91 -6.48 -5.04
N LEU A 31 4.93 -5.82 -3.86
CA LEU A 31 4.15 -4.61 -3.63
C LEU A 31 4.45 -3.53 -4.68
N LEU A 32 5.73 -3.23 -4.92
CA LEU A 32 6.11 -2.23 -5.93
C LEU A 32 5.64 -2.61 -7.35
N LYS A 33 5.78 -3.89 -7.73
CA LYS A 33 5.34 -4.38 -9.05
C LYS A 33 3.82 -4.36 -9.22
N ASP A 34 3.08 -4.62 -8.15
CA ASP A 34 1.62 -4.53 -8.15
C ASP A 34 1.13 -3.09 -7.96
N GLY A 35 2.02 -2.09 -8.07
CA GLY A 35 1.71 -0.67 -8.08
C GLY A 35 1.34 -0.10 -6.71
N TYR A 36 1.89 -0.67 -5.64
CA TYR A 36 1.89 -0.01 -4.33
C TYR A 36 2.99 1.03 -4.26
N VAL A 37 2.69 2.11 -3.54
CA VAL A 37 3.60 3.21 -3.23
C VAL A 37 3.99 3.13 -1.76
N MET A 38 5.25 3.45 -1.46
CA MET A 38 5.74 3.50 -0.09
C MET A 38 5.26 4.77 0.59
N VAL A 39 4.55 4.63 1.73
CA VAL A 39 4.13 5.76 2.57
C VAL A 39 5.21 6.05 3.63
N GLN A 40 5.65 4.99 4.31
CA GLN A 40 6.76 5.02 5.26
C GLN A 40 7.36 3.62 5.38
N TRP A 41 8.35 3.43 6.28
CA TRP A 41 8.92 2.11 6.51
C TRP A 41 7.84 1.11 6.90
N SER A 42 7.80 0.02 6.13
CA SER A 42 6.85 -1.09 6.29
C SER A 42 5.37 -0.72 6.14
N VAL A 43 5.06 0.43 5.54
CA VAL A 43 3.70 0.85 5.20
C VAL A 43 3.63 1.26 3.74
N TYR A 44 2.70 0.62 3.02
CA TYR A 44 2.52 0.82 1.58
C TYR A 44 1.04 1.08 1.28
N SER A 45 0.76 1.91 0.29
CA SER A 45 -0.59 2.25 -0.14
C SER A 45 -0.79 1.96 -1.62
N ARG A 46 -2.03 1.69 -2.03
CA ARG A 46 -2.41 1.53 -3.44
C ARG A 46 -3.75 2.18 -3.72
N LEU A 47 -3.77 3.07 -4.71
CA LEU A 47 -5.02 3.62 -5.25
C LEU A 47 -5.77 2.53 -6.01
N CYS A 48 -7.05 2.37 -5.70
CA CYS A 48 -7.93 1.36 -6.31
C CYS A 48 -9.19 2.03 -6.85
N ASN A 49 -9.58 1.68 -8.08
CA ASN A 49 -10.81 2.19 -8.71
C ASN A 49 -12.04 1.41 -8.23
N GLY A 50 -12.46 1.69 -7.00
CA GLY A 50 -13.61 1.05 -6.37
C GLY A 50 -13.32 -0.34 -5.78
N THR A 51 -14.39 -0.99 -5.33
CA THR A 51 -14.37 -2.21 -4.52
C THR A 51 -13.84 -3.44 -5.26
N ASP A 52 -14.10 -3.57 -6.55
CA ASP A 52 -13.66 -4.73 -7.35
C ASP A 52 -12.13 -4.74 -7.49
N SER A 53 -11.55 -3.55 -7.67
CA SER A 53 -10.09 -3.36 -7.69
C SER A 53 -9.49 -3.70 -6.32
N ILE A 54 -10.12 -3.24 -5.22
CA ILE A 54 -9.71 -3.60 -3.86
C ILE A 54 -9.68 -5.11 -3.66
N GLU A 55 -10.74 -5.83 -4.03
CA GLU A 55 -10.81 -7.28 -3.84
C GLU A 55 -9.78 -8.02 -4.69
N THR A 56 -9.60 -7.59 -5.94
CA THR A 56 -8.56 -8.12 -6.84
C THR A 56 -7.18 -8.02 -6.19
N HIS A 57 -6.83 -6.84 -5.65
CA HIS A 57 -5.52 -6.63 -5.03
C HIS A 57 -5.38 -7.29 -3.66
N LYS A 58 -6.47 -7.44 -2.89
CA LYS A 58 -6.47 -8.28 -1.68
C LYS A 58 -6.15 -9.74 -1.99
N GLN A 59 -6.70 -10.29 -3.07
CA GLN A 59 -6.41 -11.67 -3.46
C GLN A 59 -4.96 -11.84 -3.90
N ARG A 60 -4.42 -10.91 -4.70
CA ARG A 60 -2.99 -10.89 -5.06
C ARG A 60 -2.09 -10.79 -3.83
N LEU A 61 -2.45 -9.94 -2.86
CA LEU A 61 -1.72 -9.80 -1.60
C LEU A 61 -1.69 -11.11 -0.82
N LYS A 62 -2.85 -11.77 -0.65
CA LYS A 62 -2.96 -13.08 0.01
C LYS A 62 -2.08 -14.15 -0.64
N GLN A 63 -2.04 -14.20 -1.97
CA GLN A 63 -1.24 -15.16 -2.74
C GLN A 63 0.28 -14.92 -2.61
N ASN A 64 0.70 -13.72 -2.21
CA ASN A 64 2.11 -13.33 -2.12
C ASN A 64 2.60 -13.15 -0.67
N LEU A 65 1.80 -13.54 0.33
CA LEU A 65 2.18 -13.39 1.73
C LEU A 65 3.47 -14.17 2.06
N PRO A 66 4.39 -13.59 2.85
CA PRO A 66 5.51 -14.33 3.40
C PRO A 66 5.03 -15.32 4.46
N HIS A 67 5.74 -16.44 4.61
CA HIS A 67 5.40 -17.48 5.59
C HIS A 67 5.67 -17.08 7.06
N LYS A 68 6.27 -15.91 7.31
CA LYS A 68 6.62 -15.40 8.64
C LYS A 68 6.41 -13.90 8.70
N GLY A 69 6.25 -13.41 9.93
CA GLY A 69 6.02 -12.01 10.22
C GLY A 69 4.53 -11.71 10.36
N SER A 70 4.20 -10.43 10.35
CA SER A 70 2.86 -9.90 10.53
C SER A 70 2.51 -9.02 9.35
N VAL A 71 1.37 -9.26 8.70
CA VAL A 71 0.88 -8.43 7.59
C VAL A 71 -0.59 -8.13 7.83
N ARG A 72 -0.96 -6.85 7.73
CA ARG A 72 -2.35 -6.37 7.87
C ARG A 72 -2.66 -5.45 6.70
N CYS A 73 -3.93 -5.37 6.33
CA CYS A 73 -4.37 -4.38 5.36
C CYS A 73 -5.60 -3.63 5.86
N LEU A 74 -5.71 -2.36 5.49
CA LEU A 74 -6.83 -1.48 5.80
C LEU A 74 -7.32 -0.86 4.50
N VAL A 75 -8.63 -0.83 4.31
CA VAL A 75 -9.25 -0.14 3.18
C VAL A 75 -9.79 1.20 3.68
N LEU A 76 -9.42 2.27 3.00
CA LEU A 76 -9.85 3.63 3.27
C LEU A 76 -10.53 4.21 2.03
N THR A 77 -11.44 5.16 2.22
CA THR A 77 -11.82 6.06 1.12
C THR A 77 -10.66 7.02 0.83
N GLU A 78 -10.53 7.54 -0.40
CA GLU A 78 -9.48 8.56 -0.66
C GLU A 78 -9.60 9.77 0.27
N LYS A 79 -10.83 10.20 0.57
CA LYS A 79 -11.09 11.30 1.52
C LYS A 79 -10.54 11.03 2.92
N GLN A 80 -10.62 9.79 3.40
CA GLN A 80 -10.04 9.41 4.69
C GLN A 80 -8.52 9.32 4.65
N TYR A 81 -7.96 8.95 3.49
CA TYR A 81 -6.51 8.90 3.33
C TYR A 81 -5.90 10.31 3.25
N SER A 82 -6.50 11.23 2.48
CA SER A 82 -5.99 12.59 2.37
C SER A 82 -6.20 13.42 3.65
N SER A 83 -7.09 12.97 4.55
CA SER A 83 -7.24 13.55 5.88
C SER A 83 -6.26 12.97 6.92
N ILE A 84 -5.23 12.22 6.52
CA ILE A 84 -4.21 11.73 7.46
C ILE A 84 -3.36 12.91 7.94
N ASP A 85 -3.33 13.11 9.26
CA ASP A 85 -2.49 14.13 9.88
C ASP A 85 -1.00 13.72 9.84
N ILE A 86 -0.17 14.58 9.25
CA ILE A 86 1.29 14.46 9.31
C ILE A 86 1.78 15.24 10.53
N LEU A 87 1.99 14.52 11.63
CA LEU A 87 2.45 15.12 12.88
C LEU A 87 3.96 15.44 12.88
N LEU A 88 4.75 14.76 12.03
CA LEU A 88 6.18 14.96 11.88
C LEU A 88 6.63 14.53 10.47
N GLY A 89 7.53 15.30 9.86
CA GLY A 89 8.01 15.09 8.49
C GLY A 89 7.33 16.03 7.48
N THR A 90 7.48 15.74 6.20
CA THR A 90 6.89 16.53 5.10
C THR A 90 5.92 15.68 4.30
N SER A 91 4.82 16.30 3.87
CA SER A 91 3.89 15.67 2.91
C SER A 91 4.63 15.28 1.63
N THR A 92 4.32 14.10 1.11
CA THR A 92 4.84 13.62 -0.18
C THR A 92 3.79 13.82 -1.27
N PHE A 93 4.23 13.76 -2.54
CA PHE A 93 3.32 13.82 -3.69
C PHE A 93 2.17 12.79 -3.62
N HIS A 94 2.43 11.62 -3.04
CA HIS A 94 1.43 10.55 -2.93
C HIS A 94 0.43 10.75 -1.79
N ASP A 95 0.69 11.73 -0.93
CA ASP A 95 -0.22 12.19 0.12
C ASP A 95 -1.17 13.28 -0.38
N MET A 96 -0.90 13.86 -1.56
CA MET A 96 -1.71 14.93 -2.15
C MET A 96 -2.90 14.37 -2.95
N ASP A 97 -4.05 15.04 -2.85
CA ASP A 97 -5.29 14.69 -3.55
C ASP A 97 -5.10 14.61 -5.09
N GLU A 98 -4.27 15.50 -5.63
CA GLU A 98 -3.92 15.62 -7.04
C GLU A 98 -3.32 14.32 -7.63
N SER A 99 -2.70 13.49 -6.78
CA SER A 99 -2.17 12.19 -7.19
C SER A 99 -3.24 11.23 -7.68
N SER A 100 -4.47 11.35 -7.17
CA SER A 100 -5.61 10.54 -7.58
C SER A 100 -6.25 11.07 -8.87
N ASP A 101 -6.25 12.40 -9.05
CA ASP A 101 -6.84 13.05 -10.21
C ASP A 101 -6.03 12.83 -11.49
N LEU A 102 -4.69 12.75 -11.38
CA LEU A 102 -3.83 12.44 -12.52
C LEU A 102 -4.06 11.05 -13.11
N ILE A 103 -4.62 10.11 -12.32
CA ILE A 103 -4.98 8.77 -12.80
C ILE A 103 -6.29 8.78 -13.59
N ASN A 104 -7.14 9.81 -13.45
CA ASN A 104 -8.34 9.97 -14.28
C ASN A 104 -8.06 10.53 -15.68
N ILE A 105 -6.86 11.08 -15.91
CA ILE A 105 -6.50 11.75 -17.18
C ILE A 105 -6.03 10.74 -18.24
N PHE A 106 -5.72 9.51 -17.84
CA PHE A 106 -5.31 8.40 -18.70
C PHE A 106 -6.33 7.26 -18.67
#